data_AF-A0A820KRI4-F1
#
_entry.id   AF-A0A820KRI4-F1
#
_cell.length_a   1.000
_cell.length_b   1.000
_cell.length_c   1.000
_cell.angle_alpha   90.00
_cell.angle_beta   90.00
_cell.angle_gamma   90.00
#
_symmetry.space_group_name_H-M   'P 1'
#
loop_
_entity.id
_entity.type
_entity.pdbx_description
1 polymer ?
#
loop_
_entity_poly.entity_id
_entity_poly.type
_entity_poly.pdbx_seq_one_letter_code
_entity_poly.pdbx_strand_id
1 'polypeptide(L)'
;MNRTPIQSIQITIDRCLFTQKMSDIGENVVPHKVVESLEEALISAEQFGYPVVVRATFPESQRISCYVDNREELISLVPSI
;
A
#
# COMPACT_ATOMS: atom_id res chain seq x y z
N MET A 1 -7.40 -14.20 29.05
CA MET A 1 -7.86 -13.24 28.03
C MET A 1 -7.07 -13.51 26.76
N ASN A 2 -7.66 -14.23 25.80
CA ASN A 2 -6.99 -14.58 24.54
C ASN A 2 -6.96 -13.33 23.65
N ARG A 3 -5.83 -12.65 23.62
CA ARG A 3 -5.58 -11.54 22.69
C ARG A 3 -5.37 -12.10 21.29
N THR A 4 -5.60 -11.27 20.27
CA THR A 4 -5.31 -11.59 18.88
C THR A 4 -3.89 -12.14 18.74
N PRO A 5 -3.68 -13.31 18.11
CA PRO A 5 -2.35 -13.88 17.92
C PRO A 5 -1.43 -12.91 17.17
N ILE A 6 -0.14 -12.88 17.54
CA ILE A 6 0.86 -12.03 16.87
C ILE A 6 0.88 -12.30 15.36
N GLN A 7 0.73 -13.56 14.97
CA GLN A 7 0.67 -13.95 13.57
C GLN A 7 -0.51 -13.31 12.83
N SER A 8 -1.69 -13.25 13.45
CA SER A 8 -2.86 -12.58 12.86
C SER A 8 -2.62 -11.07 12.72
N ILE A 9 -1.91 -10.45 13.66
CA ILE A 9 -1.50 -9.04 13.59
C ILE A 9 -0.52 -8.83 12.42
N GLN A 10 0.49 -9.70 12.28
CA GLN A 10 1.45 -9.62 11.18
C GLN A 10 0.78 -9.77 9.82
N ILE A 11 -0.10 -10.76 9.66
CA ILE A 11 -0.85 -11.00 8.42
C ILE A 11 -1.69 -9.77 8.03
N THR A 12 -2.29 -9.08 9.00
CA THR A 12 -3.16 -7.92 8.72
C THR A 12 -2.39 -6.62 8.48
N ILE A 13 -1.15 -6.53 8.97
CA ILE A 13 -0.27 -5.35 8.80
C ILE A 13 0.49 -5.41 7.48
N ASP A 14 0.92 -6.60 7.06
CA ASP A 14 1.62 -6.86 5.81
C ASP A 14 0.62 -7.05 4.65
N ARG A 15 0.73 -6.22 3.62
CA ARG A 15 -0.23 -6.22 2.51
C ARG A 15 -0.04 -7.39 1.55
N CYS A 16 1.17 -7.89 1.43
CA CYS A 16 1.46 -9.08 0.62
C CYS A 16 0.83 -10.30 1.29
N LEU A 17 1.09 -10.50 2.59
CA LEU A 17 0.49 -11.59 3.36
C LEU A 17 -1.03 -11.48 3.45
N PHE A 18 -1.57 -10.28 3.65
CA PHE A 18 -3.00 -10.05 3.65
C PHE A 18 -3.65 -10.46 2.32
N THR A 19 -3.07 -10.01 1.20
CA THR A 19 -3.59 -10.30 -0.14
C THR A 19 -3.53 -11.79 -0.45
N GLN A 20 -2.42 -12.44 -0.11
CA GLN A 20 -2.29 -13.88 -0.23
C GLN A 20 -3.39 -14.60 0.57
N LYS A 21 -3.64 -14.18 1.82
CA LYS A 21 -4.67 -14.77 2.67
C LYS A 21 -6.09 -14.55 2.16
N MET A 22 -6.38 -13.40 1.55
CA MET A 22 -7.67 -13.16 0.89
C MET A 22 -7.81 -14.02 -0.37
N SER A 23 -6.74 -14.17 -1.16
CA SER A 23 -6.73 -15.04 -2.33
C SER A 23 -6.93 -16.52 -1.96
N ASP A 24 -6.35 -16.98 -0.85
CA ASP A 24 -6.51 -18.35 -0.34
C ASP A 24 -7.98 -18.70 -0.05
N ILE A 25 -8.81 -17.70 0.29
CA ILE A 25 -10.23 -17.86 0.59
C ILE A 25 -11.14 -17.48 -0.58
N GLY A 26 -10.56 -17.13 -1.74
CA GLY A 26 -11.31 -16.74 -2.95
C GLY A 26 -11.91 -15.33 -2.90
N GLU A 27 -11.46 -14.49 -1.96
CA GLU A 27 -11.89 -13.10 -1.87
C GLU A 27 -11.03 -12.20 -2.75
N ASN A 28 -11.69 -11.30 -3.48
CA ASN A 28 -10.99 -10.37 -4.36
C ASN A 28 -10.42 -9.20 -3.55
N VAL A 29 -9.15 -8.89 -3.78
CA VAL A 29 -8.52 -7.68 -3.28
C VAL A 29 -8.42 -6.68 -4.42
N VAL A 30 -8.63 -5.39 -4.11
CA VAL A 30 -8.44 -4.30 -5.07
C VAL A 30 -7.04 -4.43 -5.69
N PRO A 31 -6.91 -4.30 -7.02
CA PRO A 31 -5.61 -4.27 -7.68
C PRO A 31 -4.70 -3.23 -7.02
N HIS A 32 -3.51 -3.66 -6.63
CA HIS A 32 -2.53 -2.80 -6.00
C HIS A 32 -1.13 -3.30 -6.33
N LYS A 33 -0.15 -2.44 -6.12
CA LYS A 33 1.25 -2.77 -6.31
C LYS A 33 2.05 -2.19 -5.15
N VAL A 34 2.92 -3.02 -4.59
CA VAL A 34 3.92 -2.58 -3.62
C VAL A 34 5.13 -2.09 -4.42
N VAL A 35 5.63 -0.91 -4.07
CA VAL A 35 6.72 -0.21 -4.75
C VAL A 35 7.66 0.34 -3.70
N GLU A 36 8.96 0.41 -4.01
CA GLU A 36 9.99 0.87 -3.07
C GLU A 36 10.69 2.15 -3.54
N SER A 37 10.35 2.64 -4.74
CA SER A 37 10.88 3.88 -5.30
C SER A 37 9.79 4.78 -5.87
N LEU A 38 10.08 6.08 -5.95
CA LEU A 38 9.19 7.05 -6.59
C LEU A 38 8.97 6.70 -8.08
N GLU A 39 10.01 6.24 -8.78
CA GLU A 39 9.89 5.84 -10.19
C GLU A 39 8.90 4.69 -10.38
N GLU A 40 9.02 3.64 -9.56
CA GLU A 40 8.07 2.53 -9.58
C GLU A 40 6.65 2.98 -9.21
N ALA A 41 6.51 3.90 -8.25
CA ALA A 41 5.22 4.46 -7.87
C ALA A 41 4.56 5.21 -9.04
N LEU A 42 5.32 6.04 -9.75
CA LEU A 42 4.84 6.81 -10.90
C LEU A 42 4.40 5.88 -12.04
N ILE A 43 5.24 4.90 -12.40
CA ILE A 43 4.90 3.91 -13.43
C ILE A 43 3.62 3.15 -13.04
N SER A 44 3.51 2.76 -11.77
CA SER A 44 2.34 2.01 -11.29
C SER A 44 1.07 2.86 -11.29
N ALA A 45 1.17 4.13 -10.90
CA ALA A 45 0.04 5.06 -10.93
C ALA A 45 -0.42 5.33 -12.38
N GLU A 46 0.50 5.46 -13.33
CA GLU A 46 0.17 5.59 -14.76
C GLU A 46 -0.49 4.32 -15.33
N GLN A 47 -0.08 3.15 -14.87
CA GLN A 47 -0.69 1.87 -15.26
C GLN A 47 -2.10 1.68 -14.70
N PHE A 48 -2.35 2.08 -13.45
CA PHE A 48 -3.67 1.99 -12.83
C PHE A 48 -4.62 3.10 -13.28
N GLY A 49 -4.07 4.26 -13.65
CA GLY A 49 -4.83 5.48 -13.94
C GLY A 49 -5.17 6.25 -12.67
N TYR A 50 -5.08 7.57 -12.74
CA TYR A 50 -5.50 8.46 -11.66
C TYR A 50 -7.04 8.59 -11.59
N PRO A 51 -7.62 8.81 -10.39
CA PRO A 51 -6.94 8.96 -9.10
C PRO A 51 -6.52 7.61 -8.49
N VAL A 52 -5.42 7.62 -7.74
CA VAL A 52 -4.91 6.43 -7.02
C VAL A 52 -4.88 6.67 -5.52
N VAL A 53 -5.04 5.59 -4.74
CA VAL A 53 -4.85 5.62 -3.29
C VAL A 53 -3.43 5.18 -2.97
N VAL A 54 -2.63 6.07 -2.41
CA VAL A 54 -1.26 5.77 -1.98
C VAL A 54 -1.24 5.52 -0.50
N ARG A 55 -0.61 4.41 -0.10
CA ARG A 55 -0.35 4.09 1.30
C ARG A 55 1.14 3.91 1.53
N ALA A 56 1.75 4.89 2.19
CA ALA A 56 3.18 4.89 2.50
C ALA A 56 3.43 4.63 3.99
N THR A 57 4.58 4.03 4.30
CA THR A 57 5.10 3.91 5.66
C THR A 57 6.50 4.48 5.65
N PHE A 58 6.72 5.59 6.37
CA PHE A 58 8.03 6.21 6.47
C PHE A 58 8.82 5.64 7.67
N PRO A 59 10.17 5.73 7.67
CA PRO A 59 11.02 5.25 8.75
C PRO A 59 10.59 5.74 10.14
N GLU A 60 9.97 6.92 10.20
CA GLU A 60 9.41 7.52 11.42
C GLU A 60 7.96 7.08 11.69
N SER A 61 7.65 5.78 11.63
CA SER A 61 6.37 5.18 12.10
C SER A 61 5.05 5.74 11.53
N GLN A 62 5.08 6.78 10.69
CA GLN A 62 3.90 7.48 10.24
C GLN A 62 3.40 6.80 8.98
N ARG A 63 2.27 6.12 9.13
CA ARG A 63 1.54 5.51 8.02
C ARG A 63 0.60 6.56 7.45
N ILE A 64 0.81 6.92 6.19
CA ILE A 64 -0.05 7.88 5.48
C ILE A 64 -0.90 7.09 4.48
N SER A 65 -2.15 7.48 4.32
CA SER A 65 -3.02 7.04 3.24
C SER A 65 -3.73 8.25 2.66
N CYS A 66 -3.53 8.51 1.38
CA CYS A 66 -4.11 9.68 0.71
C CYS A 66 -4.55 9.33 -0.71
N TYR A 67 -5.50 10.12 -1.19
CA TYR A 67 -5.85 10.17 -2.61
C TYR A 67 -4.83 11.04 -3.32
N VAL A 68 -4.45 10.61 -4.51
CA VAL A 68 -3.52 11.30 -5.38
C VAL A 68 -4.20 11.41 -6.73
N ASP A 69 -4.49 12.64 -7.14
CA ASP A 69 -5.28 12.92 -8.34
C ASP A 69 -4.41 13.06 -9.59
N ASN A 70 -3.10 13.28 -9.42
CA ASN A 70 -2.17 13.50 -10.53
C ASN A 70 -0.71 13.16 -10.15
N ARG A 71 0.16 13.24 -11.16
CA ARG A 71 1.58 12.93 -11.06
C ARG A 71 2.30 13.87 -10.10
N GLU A 72 1.97 15.17 -10.13
CA GLU A 72 2.61 16.20 -9.32
C GLU A 72 2.33 15.99 -7.83
N GLU A 73 1.10 15.65 -7.47
CA GLU A 73 0.71 15.27 -6.11
C GLU A 73 1.45 14.02 -5.63
N LEU A 74 1.64 13.02 -6.52
CA LEU A 74 2.39 11.81 -6.18
C LEU A 74 3.85 12.13 -5.83
N ILE A 75 4.49 12.99 -6.63
CA ILE A 75 5.87 13.43 -6.40
C ILE A 75 5.99 14.22 -5.11
N SER A 76 5.01 15.09 -4.81
CA SER A 76 5.00 15.85 -3.55
C SER A 76 4.78 14.97 -2.32
N LEU A 77 4.13 13.83 -2.47
CA LEU A 77 3.79 12.92 -1.38
C LEU A 77 4.95 11.99 -0.99
N VAL A 78 5.78 11.60 -1.95
CA VAL A 78 6.96 10.77 -1.71
C VAL A 78 8.14 11.73 -1.54
N PRO A 79 8.40 12.25 -0.32
CA PRO A 79 9.62 13.01 -0.08
C PRO A 79 10.79 12.14 -0.51
N SER A 80 11.76 12.77 -1.19
CA SER A 80 13.02 12.16 -1.60
C SER A 80 13.52 11.22 -0.50
N ILE A 81 13.40 9.92 -0.76
CA ILE A 81 13.87 8.85 0.11
C ILE A 81 15.39 8.93 0.23
#